data_AF-A0A6J4UFH6-F1
#
_entry.id   AF-A0A6J4UFH6-F1
#
_cell.length_a   1.000
_cell.length_b   1.000
_cell.length_c   1.000
_cell.angle_alpha   90.00
_cell.angle_beta   90.00
_cell.angle_gamma   90.00
#
_symmetry.space_group_name_H-M   'P 1'
#
loop_
_entity.id
_entity.type
_entity.pdbx_description
1 polymer ?
#
loop_
_entity_poly.entity_id
_entity_poly.type
_entity_poly.pdbx_seq_one_letter_code
_entity_poly.pdbx_strand_id
1 'polypeptide(L)'
;MARTRTALAPQTTAQALGGAIKSARDIMRKDKGLNGDLDRLPMLTWVMFLKFVDDLERGAEVEATLAGKPFRPAIAPPYRWRDWAADPAGITGDDLLAFVNDERASLPGGGEGAGLFAYLRGLRGDAGADRRDVVATVFRGLSNRMQSGYLLRELINRVEKIHFASSDEIHVLGTLYESLLREMRDAAGDSGEFYTPRPLVRFIVKALDPRLGETVFDPAAGTGGFLVEAFEHLRPQAETVEQQQTLQAVSVFGGEAKPLPYLLCQMNLLLHGLEAPRIAPGNALGAKLTDIGDADRFEVIATNPPFGGEEEAGIQEKFPADRRTGETALLFLQVIMRRLRRTLGGKPGGRAGVVAPPPGAHPARPRVLPGLRPR
;
A
#
# COMPACT_ATOMS: atom_id res chain seq x y z
N MET A 1 41.36 -23.76 11.98
CA MET A 1 40.00 -23.28 12.28
C MET A 1 39.22 -23.21 10.98
N ALA A 2 38.30 -24.15 10.76
CA ALA A 2 37.50 -24.21 9.54
C ALA A 2 36.47 -23.06 9.53
N ARG A 3 36.48 -22.25 8.48
CA ARG A 3 35.46 -21.23 8.22
C ARG A 3 34.15 -21.94 7.87
N THR A 4 33.17 -21.89 8.78
CA THR A 4 31.81 -22.32 8.50
C THR A 4 31.22 -21.39 7.45
N ARG A 5 31.13 -21.86 6.20
CA ARG A 5 30.33 -21.21 5.17
C ARG A 5 28.87 -21.34 5.60
N THR A 6 28.26 -20.24 6.04
CA THR A 6 26.80 -20.16 6.18
C THR A 6 26.21 -20.44 4.81
N ALA A 7 25.53 -21.58 4.66
CA ALA A 7 24.85 -21.91 3.41
C ALA A 7 23.75 -20.85 3.20
N LEU A 8 23.80 -20.15 2.06
CA LEU A 8 22.70 -19.29 1.63
C LEU A 8 21.46 -20.17 1.51
N ALA A 9 20.36 -19.78 2.15
CA ALA A 9 19.08 -20.47 2.02
C ALA A 9 18.72 -20.61 0.52
N PRO A 10 18.18 -21.75 0.09
CA PRO A 10 17.84 -21.96 -1.31
C PRO A 10 16.85 -20.89 -1.79
N GLN A 11 17.14 -20.29 -2.94
CA GLN A 11 16.28 -19.29 -3.58
C GLN A 11 14.87 -19.86 -3.83
N THR A 12 13.85 -19.08 -3.51
CA THR A 12 12.45 -19.43 -3.73
C THR A 12 12.14 -19.22 -5.20
N THR A 13 11.99 -20.30 -5.97
CA THR A 13 11.59 -20.17 -7.38
C THR A 13 10.18 -19.60 -7.51
N ALA A 14 9.89 -18.95 -8.64
CA ALA A 14 8.56 -18.44 -8.98
C ALA A 14 7.43 -19.48 -8.79
N GLN A 15 7.74 -20.73 -9.13
CA GLN A 15 6.84 -21.86 -8.98
C GLN A 15 6.62 -22.26 -7.52
N ALA A 16 7.69 -22.27 -6.71
CA ALA A 16 7.60 -22.56 -5.27
C ALA A 16 6.75 -21.51 -4.54
N LEU A 17 6.90 -20.25 -4.94
CA LEU A 17 6.15 -19.10 -4.42
C LEU A 17 4.67 -19.13 -4.80
N GLY A 18 4.34 -19.36 -6.07
CA GLY A 18 2.93 -19.53 -6.50
C GLY A 18 2.27 -20.70 -5.77
N GLY A 19 3.01 -21.80 -5.55
CA GLY A 19 2.58 -22.92 -4.72
C GLY A 19 2.41 -22.57 -3.24
N ALA A 20 3.21 -21.64 -2.70
CA ALA A 20 3.09 -21.15 -1.33
C ALA A 20 1.82 -20.32 -1.14
N ILE A 21 1.56 -19.38 -2.03
CA ILE A 21 0.35 -18.54 -2.03
C ILE A 21 -0.90 -19.40 -2.19
N LYS A 22 -0.90 -20.36 -3.11
CA LYS A 22 -2.04 -21.28 -3.29
C LYS A 22 -2.33 -22.08 -2.02
N SER A 23 -1.29 -22.66 -1.43
CA SER A 23 -1.41 -23.42 -0.19
C SER A 23 -1.86 -22.56 0.99
N ALA A 24 -1.39 -21.32 1.09
CA ALA A 24 -1.85 -20.35 2.09
C ALA A 24 -3.36 -20.07 1.94
N ARG A 25 -3.86 -19.92 0.70
CA ARG A 25 -5.30 -19.78 0.44
C ARG A 25 -6.09 -21.03 0.80
N ASP A 26 -5.55 -22.22 0.52
CA ASP A 26 -6.19 -23.48 0.88
C ASP A 26 -6.32 -23.66 2.40
N ILE A 27 -5.34 -23.20 3.18
CA ILE A 27 -5.42 -23.15 4.65
C ILE A 27 -6.54 -22.20 5.08
N MET A 28 -6.55 -20.98 4.56
CA MET A 28 -7.56 -19.97 4.90
C MET A 28 -8.99 -20.37 4.50
N ARG A 29 -9.18 -21.22 3.49
CA ARG A 29 -10.50 -21.78 3.12
C ARG A 29 -11.11 -22.67 4.18
N LYS A 30 -10.30 -23.23 5.08
CA LYS A 30 -10.76 -24.08 6.19
C LYS A 30 -11.22 -23.26 7.40
N ASP A 31 -10.85 -21.98 7.47
CA ASP A 31 -11.18 -21.12 8.60
C ASP A 31 -12.60 -20.57 8.47
N LYS A 32 -13.42 -20.79 9.50
CA LYS A 32 -14.83 -20.37 9.53
C LYS A 32 -15.00 -18.84 9.62
N GLY A 33 -13.96 -18.12 10.02
CA GLY A 33 -13.96 -16.66 10.11
C GLY A 33 -13.77 -15.94 8.79
N LEU A 34 -13.42 -16.64 7.70
CA LEU A 34 -13.09 -16.02 6.41
C LEU A 34 -14.09 -16.40 5.31
N ASN A 35 -14.80 -15.40 4.78
CA ASN A 35 -15.77 -15.58 3.71
C ASN A 35 -15.26 -15.00 2.38
N GLY A 36 -14.80 -15.87 1.48
CA GLY A 36 -14.35 -15.47 0.15
C GLY A 36 -13.00 -14.74 0.16
N ASP A 37 -12.57 -14.28 -1.01
CA ASP A 37 -11.24 -13.67 -1.16
C ASP A 37 -11.15 -12.24 -0.63
N LEU A 38 -12.30 -11.58 -0.41
CA LEU A 38 -12.39 -10.29 0.26
C LEU A 38 -11.90 -10.33 1.71
N ASP A 39 -12.07 -11.45 2.41
CA ASP A 39 -11.51 -11.64 3.76
C ASP A 39 -10.10 -12.24 3.71
N ARG A 40 -9.83 -13.15 2.78
CA ARG A 40 -8.56 -13.90 2.73
C ARG A 40 -7.38 -13.07 2.25
N LEU A 41 -7.57 -12.20 1.25
CA LEU A 41 -6.45 -11.41 0.72
C LEU A 41 -5.89 -10.41 1.75
N PRO A 42 -6.72 -9.69 2.52
CA PRO A 42 -6.24 -8.90 3.65
C PRO A 42 -5.42 -9.74 4.65
N MET A 43 -5.89 -10.96 4.98
CA MET A 43 -5.20 -11.84 5.94
C MET A 43 -3.82 -12.25 5.43
N LEU A 44 -3.74 -12.72 4.19
CA LEU A 44 -2.46 -13.06 3.58
C LEU A 44 -1.55 -11.84 3.49
N THR A 45 -2.10 -10.66 3.15
CA THR A 45 -1.29 -9.45 2.95
C THR A 45 -0.62 -9.00 4.24
N TRP A 46 -1.32 -8.91 5.37
CA TRP A 46 -0.67 -8.43 6.60
C TRP A 46 0.39 -9.42 7.12
N VAL A 47 0.15 -10.74 6.97
CA VAL A 47 1.12 -11.78 7.35
C VAL A 47 2.37 -11.66 6.47
N MET A 48 2.20 -11.57 5.15
CA MET A 48 3.33 -11.38 4.23
C MET A 48 4.05 -10.05 4.47
N PHE A 49 3.31 -8.99 4.81
CA PHE A 49 3.89 -7.68 5.11
C PHE A 49 4.84 -7.74 6.31
N LEU A 50 4.45 -8.39 7.42
CA LEU A 50 5.35 -8.53 8.58
C LEU A 50 6.58 -9.38 8.27
N LYS A 51 6.43 -10.46 7.50
CA LYS A 51 7.57 -11.27 7.02
C LYS A 51 8.52 -10.42 6.18
N PHE A 52 7.99 -9.68 5.23
CA PHE A 52 8.75 -8.84 4.31
C PHE A 52 9.51 -7.74 5.07
N VAL A 53 8.85 -7.07 6.00
CA VAL A 53 9.50 -6.06 6.85
C VAL A 53 10.67 -6.67 7.62
N ASP A 54 10.50 -7.83 8.27
CA ASP A 54 11.60 -8.47 9.02
C ASP A 54 12.77 -8.88 8.12
N ASP A 55 12.50 -9.44 6.93
CA ASP A 55 13.56 -9.81 5.97
C ASP A 55 14.37 -8.59 5.51
N LEU A 56 13.70 -7.48 5.21
CA LEU A 56 14.38 -6.22 4.89
C LEU A 56 15.19 -5.71 6.08
N GLU A 57 14.65 -5.77 7.30
CA GLU A 57 15.36 -5.34 8.50
C GLU A 57 16.58 -6.22 8.80
N ARG A 58 16.56 -7.53 8.50
CA ARG A 58 17.75 -8.39 8.58
C ARG A 58 18.86 -7.90 7.66
N GLY A 59 18.52 -7.58 6.41
CA GLY A 59 19.48 -7.04 5.45
C GLY A 59 20.09 -5.73 5.94
N ALA A 60 19.25 -4.79 6.34
CA ALA A 60 19.68 -3.48 6.84
C ALA A 60 20.51 -3.58 8.14
N GLU A 61 20.17 -4.50 9.05
CA GLU A 61 20.92 -4.77 10.29
C GLU A 61 22.33 -5.29 9.99
N VAL A 62 22.46 -6.20 9.03
CA VAL A 62 23.77 -6.71 8.59
C VAL A 62 24.61 -5.60 7.96
N GLU A 63 24.03 -4.80 7.06
CA GLU A 63 24.72 -3.68 6.44
C GLU A 63 25.19 -2.63 7.46
N ALA A 64 24.33 -2.25 8.41
CA ALA A 64 24.66 -1.31 9.47
C ALA A 64 25.81 -1.84 10.35
N THR A 65 25.77 -3.14 10.68
CA THR A 65 26.83 -3.81 11.46
C THR A 65 28.16 -3.78 10.71
N LEU A 66 28.17 -4.12 9.42
CA LEU A 66 29.37 -4.08 8.58
C LEU A 66 29.92 -2.65 8.43
N ALA A 67 29.04 -1.65 8.39
CA ALA A 67 29.41 -0.24 8.32
C ALA A 67 29.79 0.38 9.69
N GLY A 68 29.70 -0.38 10.80
CA GLY A 68 29.94 0.13 12.15
C GLY A 68 28.93 1.20 12.60
N LYS A 69 27.72 1.22 12.02
CA LYS A 69 26.67 2.19 12.33
C LYS A 69 25.63 1.58 13.28
N PRO A 70 25.01 2.37 14.16
CA PRO A 70 23.89 1.90 14.97
C PRO A 70 22.70 1.55 14.06
N PHE A 71 22.08 0.39 14.30
CA PHE A 71 20.83 -0.02 13.67
C PHE A 71 19.69 0.13 14.66
N ARG A 72 18.60 0.78 14.25
CA ARG A 72 17.37 0.88 15.04
C ARG A 72 16.25 0.18 14.29
N PRO A 73 15.67 -0.90 14.85
CA PRO A 73 14.60 -1.61 14.17
C PRO A 73 13.31 -0.80 14.21
N ALA A 74 12.50 -0.94 13.16
CA ALA A 74 11.14 -0.44 13.10
C ALA A 74 10.22 -1.24 14.03
N ILE A 75 10.41 -2.56 14.09
CA ILE A 75 9.68 -3.46 14.99
C ILE A 75 10.67 -4.01 16.01
N ALA A 76 10.46 -3.73 17.30
CA ALA A 76 11.32 -4.23 18.37
C ALA A 76 10.94 -5.66 18.78
N PRO A 77 11.89 -6.45 19.31
CA PRO A 77 11.55 -7.70 19.98
C PRO A 77 10.60 -7.48 21.16
N PRO A 78 9.69 -8.45 21.46
CA PRO A 78 9.52 -9.74 20.80
C PRO A 78 8.51 -9.74 19.63
N TYR A 79 8.25 -8.59 19.00
CA TYR A 79 7.18 -8.45 17.99
C TYR A 79 7.67 -8.65 16.54
N ARG A 80 8.97 -8.87 16.31
CA ARG A 80 9.51 -9.11 14.98
C ARG A 80 9.10 -10.48 14.49
N TRP A 81 8.94 -10.65 13.18
CA TRP A 81 8.60 -11.95 12.61
C TRP A 81 9.53 -13.07 13.10
N ARG A 82 10.85 -12.80 13.18
CA ARG A 82 11.84 -13.76 13.69
C ARG A 82 11.63 -14.23 15.13
N ASP A 83 10.92 -13.45 15.95
CA ASP A 83 10.74 -13.74 17.37
C ASP A 83 9.51 -14.63 17.64
N TRP A 84 8.42 -14.45 16.88
CA TRP A 84 7.14 -15.10 17.18
C TRP A 84 6.63 -16.04 16.07
N ALA A 85 7.05 -15.82 14.82
CA ALA A 85 6.53 -16.49 13.64
C ALA A 85 7.50 -17.50 13.03
N ALA A 86 8.81 -17.23 13.04
CA ALA A 86 9.79 -18.02 12.30
C ALA A 86 9.98 -19.46 12.82
N ASP A 87 9.75 -19.74 14.11
CA ASP A 87 9.78 -21.10 14.63
C ASP A 87 8.50 -21.87 14.20
N PRO A 88 8.61 -22.95 13.40
CA PRO A 88 7.46 -23.74 12.99
C PRO A 88 6.67 -24.36 14.16
N ALA A 89 7.32 -24.58 15.30
CA ALA A 89 6.75 -25.12 16.54
C ALA A 89 6.42 -24.04 17.57
N GLY A 90 6.48 -22.75 17.20
CA GLY A 90 6.18 -21.63 18.08
C GLY A 90 4.70 -21.53 18.48
N ILE A 91 4.35 -20.40 19.11
CA ILE A 91 3.01 -20.11 19.64
C ILE A 91 1.89 -20.45 18.63
N THR A 92 0.83 -21.11 19.09
CA THR A 92 -0.26 -21.63 18.24
C THR A 92 -1.58 -21.65 19.02
N GLY A 93 -2.68 -22.06 18.36
CA GLY A 93 -3.99 -22.18 19.01
C GLY A 93 -4.47 -20.85 19.62
N ASP A 94 -5.17 -20.94 20.75
CA ASP A 94 -5.77 -19.78 21.40
C ASP A 94 -4.72 -18.76 21.86
N ASP A 95 -3.53 -19.22 22.29
CA ASP A 95 -2.44 -18.33 22.70
C ASP A 95 -1.96 -17.44 21.56
N LEU A 96 -1.87 -18.00 20.33
CA LEU A 96 -1.51 -17.21 19.15
C LEU A 96 -2.60 -16.19 18.81
N LEU A 97 -3.88 -16.56 18.92
CA LEU A 97 -4.97 -15.62 18.69
C LEU A 97 -4.97 -14.51 19.73
N ALA A 98 -4.78 -14.84 21.01
CA ALA A 98 -4.68 -13.86 22.09
C ALA A 98 -3.50 -12.91 21.85
N PHE A 99 -2.31 -13.45 21.54
CA PHE A 99 -1.14 -12.64 21.19
C PHE A 99 -1.41 -11.70 20.02
N VAL A 100 -2.11 -12.14 18.99
CA VAL A 100 -2.37 -11.31 17.79
C VAL A 100 -3.45 -10.25 18.04
N ASN A 101 -4.55 -10.64 18.70
CA ASN A 101 -5.80 -9.88 18.73
C ASN A 101 -5.94 -8.99 19.96
N ASP A 102 -5.45 -9.43 21.12
CA ASP A 102 -5.77 -8.80 22.39
C ASP A 102 -4.95 -7.53 22.62
N GLU A 103 -5.49 -6.59 23.40
CA GLU A 103 -4.74 -5.40 23.79
C GLU A 103 -3.58 -5.74 24.73
N ARG A 104 -3.70 -6.83 25.50
CA ARG A 104 -2.64 -7.41 26.32
C ARG A 104 -2.64 -8.93 26.21
N ALA A 105 -1.46 -9.52 26.11
CA ALA A 105 -1.30 -10.96 25.97
C ALA A 105 0.03 -11.45 26.57
N SER A 106 0.11 -12.77 26.76
CA SER A 106 1.37 -13.47 27.01
C SER A 106 2.28 -13.33 25.78
N LEU A 107 3.51 -12.87 26.00
CA LEU A 107 4.44 -12.62 24.90
C LEU A 107 5.22 -13.89 24.50
N PRO A 108 5.56 -14.03 23.22
CA PRO A 108 6.57 -14.98 22.76
C PRO A 108 7.89 -14.75 23.50
N GLY A 109 8.41 -15.78 24.17
CA GLY A 109 9.59 -15.69 25.04
C GLY A 109 9.30 -15.43 26.53
N GLY A 110 8.02 -15.30 26.90
CA GLY A 110 7.57 -15.17 28.29
C GLY A 110 7.26 -13.74 28.72
N GLY A 111 6.49 -13.61 29.81
CA GLY A 111 6.00 -12.34 30.33
C GLY A 111 4.69 -11.87 29.67
N GLU A 112 4.20 -10.72 30.10
CA GLU A 112 3.00 -10.07 29.56
C GLU A 112 3.34 -8.72 28.95
N GLY A 113 2.63 -8.36 27.89
CA GLY A 113 2.75 -7.06 27.24
C GLY A 113 1.56 -6.73 26.39
N ALA A 114 1.72 -5.78 25.47
CA ALA A 114 0.70 -5.52 24.45
C ALA A 114 0.59 -6.72 23.51
N GLY A 115 -0.60 -7.01 22.97
CA GLY A 115 -0.69 -7.92 21.84
C GLY A 115 -0.03 -7.32 20.59
N LEU A 116 0.22 -8.15 19.58
CA LEU A 116 0.91 -7.77 18.35
C LEU A 116 0.23 -6.60 17.65
N PHE A 117 -1.09 -6.66 17.42
CA PHE A 117 -1.78 -5.57 16.72
C PHE A 117 -1.79 -4.29 17.56
N ALA A 118 -1.98 -4.40 18.88
CA ALA A 118 -1.92 -3.27 19.79
C ALA A 118 -0.53 -2.59 19.77
N TYR A 119 0.54 -3.38 19.81
CA TYR A 119 1.92 -2.91 19.68
C TYR A 119 2.14 -2.18 18.35
N LEU A 120 1.79 -2.82 17.22
CA LEU A 120 2.01 -2.28 15.89
C LEU A 120 1.25 -0.97 15.68
N ARG A 121 -0.01 -0.89 16.12
CA ARG A 121 -0.84 0.33 16.08
C ARG A 121 -0.25 1.49 16.90
N GLY A 122 0.48 1.16 17.96
CA GLY A 122 1.11 2.10 18.89
C GLY A 122 2.49 2.59 18.46
N LEU A 123 3.07 2.04 17.38
CA LEU A 123 4.37 2.49 16.88
C LEU A 123 4.35 3.97 16.51
N ARG A 124 5.45 4.66 16.81
CA ARG A 124 5.68 6.06 16.45
C ARG A 124 7.10 6.23 15.92
N GLY A 125 7.21 6.86 14.76
CA GLY A 125 8.44 7.38 14.21
C GLY A 125 8.96 8.56 15.02
N ASP A 126 10.25 8.85 14.88
CA ASP A 126 10.83 10.07 15.48
C ASP A 126 10.75 11.28 14.52
N ALA A 127 10.48 11.04 13.23
CA ALA A 127 10.34 12.06 12.18
C ALA A 127 9.23 11.67 11.20
N GLY A 128 8.63 12.66 10.53
CA GLY A 128 7.59 12.42 9.53
C GLY A 128 8.11 11.56 8.36
N ALA A 129 7.42 10.44 8.11
CA ALA A 129 7.76 9.37 7.15
C ALA A 129 8.79 8.32 7.63
N ASP A 130 8.80 8.00 8.93
CA ASP A 130 9.47 6.80 9.45
C ASP A 130 8.70 5.52 9.08
N ARG A 131 9.41 4.40 8.85
CA ARG A 131 8.79 3.07 8.61
C ARG A 131 7.84 2.67 9.75
N ARG A 132 8.12 3.07 10.98
CA ARG A 132 7.24 2.86 12.15
C ARG A 132 5.86 3.49 11.96
N ASP A 133 5.79 4.70 11.41
CA ASP A 133 4.53 5.40 11.17
C ASP A 133 3.72 4.71 10.07
N VAL A 134 4.41 4.19 9.04
CA VAL A 134 3.81 3.37 8.00
C VAL A 134 3.19 2.11 8.59
N VAL A 135 3.95 1.34 9.38
CA VAL A 135 3.46 0.13 10.04
C VAL A 135 2.27 0.46 10.94
N ALA A 136 2.38 1.49 11.78
CA ALA A 136 1.28 1.91 12.66
C ALA A 136 0.01 2.26 11.89
N THR A 137 0.14 3.00 10.79
CA THR A 137 -0.96 3.41 9.93
C THR A 137 -1.66 2.21 9.31
N VAL A 138 -0.90 1.27 8.76
CA VAL A 138 -1.40 0.02 8.21
C VAL A 138 -2.24 -0.73 9.25
N PHE A 139 -1.69 -0.97 10.44
CA PHE A 139 -2.34 -1.82 11.44
C PHE A 139 -3.50 -1.15 12.21
N ARG A 140 -3.66 0.17 12.15
CA ARG A 140 -4.81 0.88 12.74
C ARG A 140 -6.15 0.53 12.09
N GLY A 141 -6.15 0.26 10.79
CA GLY A 141 -7.38 -0.09 10.07
C GLY A 141 -7.52 -1.57 9.75
N LEU A 142 -6.71 -2.42 10.37
CA LEU A 142 -6.72 -3.87 10.18
C LEU A 142 -7.12 -4.59 11.46
N SER A 143 -7.76 -5.73 11.27
CA SER A 143 -8.12 -6.68 12.32
C SER A 143 -7.87 -8.09 11.76
N ASN A 144 -7.27 -8.97 12.54
CA ASN A 144 -7.25 -10.38 12.18
C ASN A 144 -8.69 -10.94 12.26
N ARG A 145 -9.08 -11.71 11.23
CA ARG A 145 -10.39 -12.35 11.11
C ARG A 145 -10.33 -13.87 11.19
N MET A 146 -9.13 -14.46 11.22
CA MET A 146 -8.99 -15.91 11.41
C MET A 146 -9.43 -16.30 12.82
N GLN A 147 -10.30 -17.30 12.90
CA GLN A 147 -10.85 -17.81 14.16
C GLN A 147 -10.06 -19.00 14.72
N SER A 148 -9.23 -19.65 13.90
CA SER A 148 -8.40 -20.77 14.35
C SER A 148 -6.93 -20.36 14.43
N GLY A 149 -6.38 -20.32 15.64
CA GLY A 149 -4.96 -20.07 15.84
C GLY A 149 -4.08 -21.19 15.26
N TYR A 150 -4.58 -22.42 15.19
CA TYR A 150 -3.87 -23.51 14.52
C TYR A 150 -3.76 -23.27 13.01
N LEU A 151 -4.84 -22.83 12.36
CA LEU A 151 -4.80 -22.49 10.93
C LEU A 151 -3.96 -21.23 10.67
N LEU A 152 -4.00 -20.24 11.58
CA LEU A 152 -3.14 -19.07 11.50
C LEU A 152 -1.65 -19.47 11.59
N ARG A 153 -1.29 -20.39 12.50
CA ARG A 153 0.06 -20.97 12.57
C ARG A 153 0.43 -21.71 11.29
N GLU A 154 -0.45 -22.53 10.72
CA GLU A 154 -0.20 -23.18 9.43
C GLU A 154 0.08 -22.16 8.31
N LEU A 155 -0.71 -21.08 8.26
CA LEU A 155 -0.53 -19.98 7.31
C LEU A 155 0.84 -19.30 7.49
N ILE A 156 1.19 -18.95 8.73
CA ILE A 156 2.47 -18.34 9.09
C ILE A 156 3.63 -19.23 8.65
N ASN A 157 3.56 -20.53 8.96
CA ASN A 157 4.59 -21.50 8.60
C ASN A 157 4.71 -21.66 7.07
N ARG A 158 3.65 -21.38 6.31
CA ARG A 158 3.70 -21.38 4.85
C ARG A 158 4.37 -20.12 4.30
N VAL A 159 4.07 -18.96 4.89
CA VAL A 159 4.67 -17.66 4.54
C VAL A 159 6.15 -17.58 4.94
N GLU A 160 6.57 -18.21 6.05
CA GLU A 160 7.98 -18.27 6.47
C GLU A 160 8.88 -18.86 5.38
N LYS A 161 8.37 -19.81 4.60
CA LYS A 161 9.11 -20.46 3.50
C LYS A 161 9.35 -19.54 2.30
N ILE A 162 8.84 -18.31 2.34
CA ILE A 162 9.05 -17.30 1.30
C ILE A 162 10.25 -16.44 1.72
N HIS A 163 11.30 -16.48 0.91
CA HIS A 163 12.46 -15.61 1.06
C HIS A 163 12.35 -14.44 0.08
N PHE A 164 12.58 -13.22 0.58
CA PHE A 164 12.47 -11.98 -0.20
C PHE A 164 13.85 -11.36 -0.51
N ALA A 165 14.87 -12.21 -0.68
CA ALA A 165 16.27 -11.79 -0.63
C ALA A 165 16.87 -11.38 -1.99
N SER A 166 16.20 -11.69 -3.11
CA SER A 166 16.69 -11.34 -4.45
C SER A 166 15.70 -10.50 -5.25
N SER A 167 16.22 -9.59 -6.07
CA SER A 167 15.44 -8.73 -6.97
C SER A 167 14.52 -9.53 -7.91
N ASP A 168 15.03 -10.66 -8.42
CA ASP A 168 14.29 -11.51 -9.35
C ASP A 168 13.09 -12.17 -8.67
N GLU A 169 13.23 -12.58 -7.41
CA GLU A 169 12.12 -13.10 -6.61
C GLU A 169 11.08 -12.02 -6.33
N ILE A 170 11.51 -10.82 -5.94
CA ILE A 170 10.61 -9.68 -5.66
C ILE A 170 9.74 -9.37 -6.88
N HIS A 171 10.30 -9.32 -8.09
CA HIS A 171 9.51 -9.10 -9.32
C HIS A 171 8.44 -10.17 -9.57
N VAL A 172 8.77 -11.44 -9.31
CA VAL A 172 7.78 -12.52 -9.42
C VAL A 172 6.68 -12.36 -8.37
N LEU A 173 7.04 -12.01 -7.13
CA LEU A 173 6.06 -11.73 -6.08
C LEU A 173 5.13 -10.59 -6.48
N GLY A 174 5.66 -9.49 -7.00
CA GLY A 174 4.86 -8.37 -7.51
C GLY A 174 3.84 -8.84 -8.54
N THR A 175 4.26 -9.67 -9.51
CA THR A 175 3.37 -10.21 -10.55
C THR A 175 2.28 -11.14 -9.98
N LEU A 176 2.62 -11.99 -9.01
CA LEU A 176 1.66 -12.86 -8.34
C LEU A 176 0.69 -12.05 -7.48
N TYR A 177 1.19 -11.03 -6.78
CA TYR A 177 0.38 -10.14 -5.95
C TYR A 177 -0.62 -9.35 -6.80
N GLU A 178 -0.19 -8.83 -7.94
CA GLU A 178 -1.05 -8.20 -8.94
C GLU A 178 -2.18 -9.13 -9.43
N SER A 179 -1.85 -10.41 -9.62
CA SER A 179 -2.85 -11.41 -9.98
C SER A 179 -3.88 -11.62 -8.86
N LEU A 180 -3.45 -11.62 -7.60
CA LEU A 180 -4.34 -11.70 -6.43
C LEU A 180 -5.23 -10.46 -6.28
N LEU A 181 -4.68 -9.26 -6.49
CA LEU A 181 -5.45 -8.01 -6.46
C LEU A 181 -6.55 -8.00 -7.53
N ARG A 182 -6.24 -8.52 -8.72
CA ARG A 182 -7.22 -8.69 -9.79
C ARG A 182 -8.32 -9.69 -9.42
N GLU A 183 -7.96 -10.84 -8.85
CA GLU A 183 -8.94 -11.83 -8.37
C GLU A 183 -9.84 -11.25 -7.27
N MET A 184 -9.28 -10.47 -6.32
CA MET A 184 -10.06 -9.80 -5.28
C MET A 184 -11.07 -8.81 -5.87
N ARG A 185 -10.67 -8.02 -6.88
CA ARG A 185 -11.60 -7.15 -7.62
C ARG A 185 -12.71 -7.96 -8.26
N ASP A 186 -12.37 -9.05 -8.96
CA ASP A 186 -13.37 -9.87 -9.66
C ASP A 186 -14.37 -10.50 -8.68
N ALA A 187 -13.90 -10.86 -7.47
CA ALA A 187 -14.76 -11.34 -6.39
C ALA A 187 -15.61 -10.23 -5.73
N ALA A 188 -15.16 -8.97 -5.77
CA ALA A 188 -15.90 -7.82 -5.23
C ALA A 188 -17.11 -7.41 -6.09
N GLY A 189 -17.22 -7.90 -7.32
CA GLY A 189 -18.29 -7.56 -8.26
C GLY A 189 -18.37 -6.04 -8.53
N ASP A 190 -19.59 -5.49 -8.47
CA ASP A 190 -19.87 -4.06 -8.70
C ASP A 190 -19.25 -3.13 -7.64
N SER A 191 -18.71 -3.67 -6.54
CA SER A 191 -17.99 -2.92 -5.50
C SER A 191 -16.49 -2.80 -5.77
N GLY A 192 -16.04 -3.03 -7.01
CA GLY A 192 -14.64 -2.94 -7.46
C GLY A 192 -14.01 -1.53 -7.41
N GLU A 193 -14.37 -0.73 -6.41
CA GLU A 193 -14.07 0.70 -6.21
C GLU A 193 -12.56 1.05 -6.13
N PHE A 194 -11.65 0.07 -6.19
CA PHE A 194 -10.23 0.26 -5.90
C PHE A 194 -9.28 -0.19 -7.00
N TYR A 195 -9.79 -0.65 -8.15
CA TYR A 195 -8.96 -1.24 -9.19
C TYR A 195 -9.24 -0.68 -10.58
N THR A 196 -8.25 0.00 -11.13
CA THR A 196 -8.23 0.45 -12.52
C THR A 196 -7.68 -0.67 -13.43
N PRO A 197 -8.37 -1.05 -14.52
CA PRO A 197 -7.87 -2.06 -15.45
C PRO A 197 -6.44 -1.79 -15.93
N ARG A 198 -5.54 -2.77 -15.81
CA ARG A 198 -4.11 -2.60 -16.16
C ARG A 198 -3.85 -2.13 -17.59
N PRO A 199 -4.61 -2.54 -18.63
CA PRO A 199 -4.45 -1.96 -19.96
C PRO A 199 -4.68 -0.44 -20.00
N LEU A 200 -5.64 0.07 -19.23
CA LEU A 200 -5.91 1.51 -19.12
C LEU A 200 -4.79 2.23 -18.35
N VAL A 201 -4.34 1.65 -17.23
CA VAL A 201 -3.21 2.17 -16.45
C VAL A 201 -1.96 2.29 -17.33
N ARG A 202 -1.59 1.21 -18.04
CA ARG A 202 -0.47 1.18 -18.99
C ARG A 202 -0.60 2.22 -20.09
N PHE A 203 -1.79 2.36 -20.67
CA PHE A 203 -2.04 3.35 -21.69
C PHE A 203 -1.80 4.78 -21.19
N ILE A 204 -2.37 5.13 -20.03
CA ILE A 204 -2.21 6.46 -19.44
C ILE A 204 -0.76 6.72 -19.05
N VAL A 205 -0.09 5.79 -18.35
CA VAL A 205 1.32 5.96 -17.97
C VAL A 205 2.21 6.10 -19.19
N LYS A 206 2.01 5.28 -20.22
CA LYS A 206 2.75 5.38 -21.49
C LYS A 206 2.52 6.72 -22.20
N ALA A 207 1.30 7.26 -22.17
CA ALA A 207 0.98 8.55 -22.77
C ALA A 207 1.56 9.73 -21.98
N LEU A 208 1.61 9.62 -20.65
CA LEU A 208 2.25 10.61 -19.79
C LEU A 208 3.77 10.51 -19.85
N ASP A 209 4.34 9.33 -20.09
CA ASP A 209 5.77 9.09 -20.23
C ASP A 209 6.62 9.73 -19.11
N PRO A 210 6.45 9.31 -17.83
CA PRO A 210 7.26 9.81 -16.72
C PRO A 210 8.76 9.64 -16.96
N ARG A 211 9.54 10.65 -16.56
CA ARG A 211 11.00 10.65 -16.70
C ARG A 211 11.70 10.60 -15.35
N LEU A 212 12.85 9.94 -15.30
CA LEU A 212 13.64 9.84 -14.07
C LEU A 212 13.95 11.24 -13.51
N GLY A 213 13.68 11.45 -12.23
CA GLY A 213 13.79 12.75 -11.55
C GLY A 213 12.51 13.58 -11.54
N GLU A 214 11.47 13.19 -12.28
CA GLU A 214 10.12 13.73 -12.11
C GLU A 214 9.41 13.08 -10.92
N THR A 215 8.57 13.85 -10.23
CA THR A 215 7.68 13.33 -9.19
C THR A 215 6.32 12.95 -9.78
N VAL A 216 5.89 11.72 -9.50
CA VAL A 216 4.61 11.16 -9.91
C VAL A 216 3.68 11.09 -8.71
N PHE A 217 2.42 11.49 -8.89
CA PHE A 217 1.42 11.50 -7.82
C PHE A 217 0.08 10.88 -8.23
N ASP A 218 -0.50 10.10 -7.33
CA ASP A 218 -1.88 9.61 -7.41
C ASP A 218 -2.66 9.97 -6.12
N PRO A 219 -3.56 10.98 -6.13
CA PRO A 219 -4.34 11.35 -4.95
C PRO A 219 -5.38 10.32 -4.52
N ALA A 220 -5.67 9.31 -5.34
CA ALA A 220 -6.63 8.24 -5.09
C ALA A 220 -6.02 6.89 -5.50
N ALA A 221 -4.93 6.54 -4.81
CA ALA A 221 -4.01 5.49 -5.23
C ALA A 221 -4.63 4.09 -5.28
N GLY A 222 -5.67 3.81 -4.49
CA GLY A 222 -6.30 2.49 -4.43
C GLY A 222 -5.26 1.45 -4.04
N THR A 223 -5.09 0.41 -4.86
CA THR A 223 -4.05 -0.62 -4.67
C THR A 223 -2.67 -0.25 -5.27
N GLY A 224 -2.46 1.01 -5.64
CA GLY A 224 -1.19 1.53 -6.16
C GLY A 224 -0.96 1.31 -7.65
N GLY A 225 -2.01 1.05 -8.43
CA GLY A 225 -1.88 0.66 -9.84
C GLY A 225 -1.08 1.62 -10.72
N PHE A 226 -1.41 2.91 -10.68
CA PHE A 226 -0.68 3.93 -11.45
C PHE A 226 0.75 4.13 -10.92
N LEU A 227 0.92 4.06 -9.61
CA LEU A 227 2.21 4.27 -8.94
C LEU A 227 3.20 3.14 -9.26
N VAL A 228 2.74 1.89 -9.24
CA VAL A 228 3.52 0.72 -9.64
C VAL A 228 3.89 0.80 -11.12
N GLU A 229 2.92 1.06 -12.01
CA GLU A 229 3.20 1.14 -13.45
C GLU A 229 4.15 2.30 -13.79
N ALA A 230 4.03 3.44 -13.11
CA ALA A 230 4.96 4.55 -13.25
C ALA A 230 6.38 4.17 -12.77
N PHE A 231 6.50 3.47 -11.64
CA PHE A 231 7.78 2.97 -11.14
C PHE A 231 8.44 2.00 -12.13
N GLU A 232 7.67 1.05 -12.67
CA GLU A 232 8.12 0.09 -13.68
C GLU A 232 8.54 0.78 -14.99
N HIS A 233 7.86 1.85 -15.39
CA HIS A 233 8.23 2.68 -16.56
C HIS A 233 9.53 3.46 -16.34
N LEU A 234 9.81 3.89 -15.11
CA LEU A 234 11.02 4.61 -14.73
C LEU A 234 12.23 3.70 -14.55
N ARG A 235 12.03 2.46 -14.07
CA ARG A 235 13.10 1.51 -13.78
C ARG A 235 14.12 1.30 -14.91
N PRO A 236 13.73 1.06 -16.18
CA PRO A 236 14.71 0.90 -17.26
C PRO A 236 15.47 2.18 -17.62
N GLN A 237 15.08 3.35 -17.09
CA GLN A 237 15.78 4.62 -17.30
C GLN A 237 16.96 4.80 -16.32
N ALA A 238 17.07 3.95 -15.30
CA ALA A 238 18.10 4.03 -14.27
C ALA A 238 19.20 2.97 -14.51
N GLU A 239 20.28 3.36 -15.16
CA GLU A 239 21.40 2.48 -15.51
C GLU A 239 22.59 2.63 -14.54
N THR A 240 22.72 3.77 -13.85
CA THR A 240 23.79 4.04 -12.88
C THR A 240 23.31 3.95 -11.42
N VAL A 241 24.25 3.83 -10.48
CA VAL A 241 23.96 3.79 -9.04
C VAL A 241 23.24 5.07 -8.57
N GLU A 242 23.65 6.23 -9.07
CA GLU A 242 23.04 7.53 -8.76
C GLU A 242 21.61 7.63 -9.30
N GLN A 243 21.39 7.08 -10.49
CA GLN A 243 20.06 7.01 -11.10
C GLN A 243 19.14 6.04 -10.35
N GLN A 244 19.67 4.92 -9.87
CA GLN A 244 18.95 3.99 -9.00
C GLN A 244 18.57 4.65 -7.67
N GLN A 245 19.48 5.43 -7.07
CA GLN A 245 19.16 6.23 -5.89
C GLN A 245 18.06 7.25 -6.19
N THR A 246 18.09 7.89 -7.37
CA THR A 246 17.05 8.84 -7.80
C THR A 246 15.69 8.16 -7.94
N LEU A 247 15.66 6.97 -8.57
CA LEU A 247 14.46 6.14 -8.72
C LEU A 247 13.83 5.84 -7.36
N GLN A 248 14.64 5.41 -6.38
CA GLN A 248 14.20 5.05 -5.04
C GLN A 248 13.78 6.27 -4.18
N ALA A 249 14.46 7.40 -4.35
CA ALA A 249 14.31 8.54 -3.42
C ALA A 249 13.15 9.49 -3.74
N VAL A 250 12.80 9.71 -5.03
CA VAL A 250 12.01 10.90 -5.44
C VAL A 250 10.88 10.62 -6.44
N SER A 251 10.54 9.38 -6.76
CA SER A 251 9.72 9.17 -7.96
C SER A 251 8.21 9.12 -7.74
N VAL A 252 7.72 8.63 -6.58
CA VAL A 252 6.33 8.16 -6.47
C VAL A 252 5.68 8.55 -5.14
N PHE A 253 4.54 9.23 -5.24
CA PHE A 253 3.74 9.74 -4.13
C PHE A 253 2.28 9.34 -4.31
N GLY A 254 1.55 9.14 -3.21
CA GLY A 254 0.13 8.83 -3.30
C GLY A 254 -0.69 9.25 -2.09
N GLY A 255 -2.00 9.24 -2.26
CA GLY A 255 -2.98 9.39 -1.19
C GLY A 255 -3.98 8.23 -1.23
N GLU A 256 -4.28 7.64 -0.08
CA GLU A 256 -5.34 6.64 0.04
C GLU A 256 -6.02 6.74 1.40
N ALA A 257 -7.35 6.89 1.38
CA ALA A 257 -8.15 7.13 2.57
C ALA A 257 -8.53 5.83 3.29
N LYS A 258 -8.79 4.76 2.53
CA LYS A 258 -9.27 3.48 3.07
C LYS A 258 -8.08 2.63 3.52
N PRO A 259 -8.06 2.12 4.78
CA PRO A 259 -6.89 1.43 5.31
C PRO A 259 -6.48 0.16 4.56
N LEU A 260 -7.44 -0.61 4.04
CA LEU A 260 -7.13 -1.83 3.30
C LEU A 260 -6.48 -1.51 1.94
N PRO A 261 -7.07 -0.71 1.03
CA PRO A 261 -6.38 -0.25 -0.18
C PRO A 261 -5.01 0.38 0.12
N TYR A 262 -4.89 1.18 1.18
CA TYR A 262 -3.62 1.74 1.61
C TYR A 262 -2.56 0.66 1.90
N LEU A 263 -2.90 -0.37 2.69
CA LEU A 263 -2.00 -1.52 2.92
C LEU A 263 -1.65 -2.20 1.60
N LEU A 264 -2.64 -2.47 0.75
CA LEU A 264 -2.43 -3.17 -0.52
C LEU A 264 -1.48 -2.36 -1.41
N CYS A 265 -1.64 -1.03 -1.48
CA CYS A 265 -0.76 -0.12 -2.21
C CYS A 265 0.68 -0.14 -1.69
N GLN A 266 0.85 -0.01 -0.37
CA GLN A 266 2.16 -0.05 0.28
C GLN A 266 2.87 -1.38 -0.04
N MET A 267 2.20 -2.50 0.17
CA MET A 267 2.75 -3.82 -0.13
C MET A 267 3.06 -3.98 -1.63
N ASN A 268 2.17 -3.51 -2.49
CA ASN A 268 2.36 -3.62 -3.93
C ASN A 268 3.61 -2.88 -4.40
N LEU A 269 3.83 -1.65 -3.93
CA LEU A 269 5.02 -0.86 -4.26
C LEU A 269 6.30 -1.50 -3.72
N LEU A 270 6.28 -1.98 -2.47
CA LEU A 270 7.40 -2.72 -1.87
C LEU A 270 7.75 -3.97 -2.69
N LEU A 271 6.75 -4.75 -3.10
CA LEU A 271 6.92 -5.96 -3.92
C LEU A 271 7.34 -5.67 -5.38
N HIS A 272 7.26 -4.43 -5.84
CA HIS A 272 7.83 -4.02 -7.12
C HIS A 272 9.24 -3.41 -6.96
N GLY A 273 9.74 -3.31 -5.73
CA GLY A 273 11.09 -2.87 -5.42
C GLY A 273 11.22 -1.41 -5.01
N LEU A 274 10.12 -0.68 -4.77
CA LEU A 274 10.19 0.66 -4.19
C LEU A 274 10.36 0.56 -2.67
N GLU A 275 11.54 0.88 -2.15
CA GLU A 275 11.90 0.61 -0.76
C GLU A 275 11.23 1.51 0.27
N ALA A 276 10.84 2.73 -0.13
CA ALA A 276 10.23 3.72 0.74
C ALA A 276 9.01 4.39 0.08
N PRO A 277 7.89 3.67 -0.09
CA PRO A 277 6.69 4.24 -0.70
C PRO A 277 6.12 5.40 0.13
N ARG A 278 5.86 6.54 -0.54
CA ARG A 278 5.36 7.77 0.11
C ARG A 278 3.86 7.91 -0.09
N ILE A 279 3.10 7.04 0.55
CA ILE A 279 1.64 7.06 0.52
C ILE A 279 1.12 7.74 1.79
N ALA A 280 0.40 8.84 1.62
CA ALA A 280 -0.27 9.55 2.69
C ALA A 280 -1.61 8.86 3.01
N PRO A 281 -1.85 8.45 4.26
CA PRO A 281 -3.16 7.97 4.66
C PRO A 281 -4.16 9.13 4.78
N GLY A 282 -5.43 8.85 4.49
CA GLY A 282 -6.54 9.78 4.71
C GLY A 282 -7.06 10.44 3.43
N ASN A 283 -8.06 11.31 3.59
CA ASN A 283 -8.74 11.94 2.47
C ASN A 283 -7.84 13.00 1.80
N ALA A 284 -7.52 12.81 0.52
CA ALA A 284 -6.71 13.75 -0.28
C ALA A 284 -7.38 15.13 -0.45
N LEU A 285 -8.69 15.21 -0.26
CA LEU A 285 -9.47 16.46 -0.22
C LEU A 285 -9.38 17.16 1.16
N GLY A 286 -8.66 16.56 2.10
CA GLY A 286 -8.53 17.01 3.48
C GLY A 286 -7.66 18.27 3.67
N ALA A 287 -6.82 18.62 2.69
CA ALA A 287 -6.02 19.84 2.72
C ALA A 287 -6.80 21.03 2.12
N LYS A 288 -6.68 22.21 2.73
CA LYS A 288 -7.25 23.43 2.17
C LYS A 288 -6.53 23.78 0.87
N LEU A 289 -7.28 24.02 -0.21
CA LEU A 289 -6.72 24.21 -1.55
C LEU A 289 -5.76 25.41 -1.63
N THR A 290 -5.98 26.43 -0.79
CA THR A 290 -5.14 27.63 -0.67
C THR A 290 -3.77 27.34 -0.04
N ASP A 291 -3.69 26.31 0.79
CA ASP A 291 -2.51 26.00 1.59
C ASP A 291 -1.53 25.12 0.79
N ILE A 292 -2.00 24.53 -0.32
CA ILE A 292 -1.18 23.78 -1.28
C ILE A 292 -0.27 24.76 -2.02
N GLY A 293 1.01 24.77 -1.64
CA GLY A 293 2.07 25.62 -2.18
C GLY A 293 2.79 25.00 -3.39
N ASP A 294 3.93 25.57 -3.78
CA ASP A 294 4.71 25.04 -4.90
C ASP A 294 5.51 23.77 -4.54
N ALA A 295 5.86 23.59 -3.25
CA ALA A 295 6.52 22.38 -2.73
C ALA A 295 5.59 21.15 -2.72
N ASP A 296 4.28 21.38 -2.81
CA ASP A 296 3.23 20.36 -2.81
C ASP A 296 2.85 19.88 -4.21
N ARG A 297 3.53 20.41 -5.24
CA ARG A 297 3.20 20.16 -6.65
C ARG A 297 4.05 19.07 -7.27
N PHE A 298 3.46 18.36 -8.22
CA PHE A 298 4.05 17.22 -8.91
C PHE A 298 4.16 17.48 -10.42
N GLU A 299 5.17 16.90 -11.06
CA GLU A 299 5.37 16.95 -12.52
C GLU A 299 4.36 16.08 -13.26
N VAL A 300 4.00 14.93 -12.69
CA VAL A 300 3.07 13.97 -13.31
C VAL A 300 1.99 13.58 -12.31
N ILE A 301 0.73 13.63 -12.73
CA ILE A 301 -0.40 13.06 -11.99
C ILE A 301 -1.07 11.98 -12.84
N ALA A 302 -1.20 10.77 -12.31
CA ALA A 302 -1.90 9.68 -12.99
C ALA A 302 -2.87 9.06 -11.97
N THR A 303 -4.18 9.14 -12.24
CA THR A 303 -5.17 8.82 -11.20
C THR A 303 -6.52 8.41 -11.76
N ASN A 304 -7.25 7.61 -10.97
CA ASN A 304 -8.64 7.25 -11.18
C ASN A 304 -9.44 7.61 -9.90
N PRO A 305 -9.88 8.87 -9.74
CA PRO A 305 -10.64 9.28 -8.57
C PRO A 305 -12.02 8.60 -8.51
N PRO A 306 -12.67 8.59 -7.33
CA PRO A 306 -14.04 8.09 -7.20
C PRO A 306 -15.00 8.75 -8.21
N PHE A 307 -15.81 7.94 -8.91
CA PHE A 307 -16.75 8.44 -9.93
C PHE A 307 -18.03 9.04 -9.36
N GLY A 308 -18.34 8.76 -8.10
CA GLY A 308 -19.52 9.26 -7.38
C GLY A 308 -19.22 9.44 -5.91
N GLY A 309 -20.25 9.80 -5.16
CA GLY A 309 -20.14 10.17 -3.75
C GLY A 309 -20.29 11.67 -3.52
N GLU A 310 -20.63 11.99 -2.28
CA GLU A 310 -20.70 13.36 -1.78
C GLU A 310 -19.76 13.52 -0.59
N GLU A 311 -19.04 14.64 -0.56
CA GLU A 311 -18.21 15.02 0.58
C GLU A 311 -18.98 15.87 1.59
N GLU A 312 -18.68 15.70 2.87
CA GLU A 312 -19.26 16.49 3.96
C GLU A 312 -18.92 17.98 3.86
N ALA A 313 -19.75 18.84 4.46
CA ALA A 313 -19.59 20.30 4.41
C ALA A 313 -18.20 20.77 4.88
N GLY A 314 -17.61 20.12 5.88
CA GLY A 314 -16.26 20.43 6.37
C GLY A 314 -15.15 20.20 5.33
N ILE A 315 -15.34 19.26 4.39
CA ILE A 315 -14.45 19.09 3.24
C ILE A 315 -14.75 20.17 2.19
N GLN A 316 -16.01 20.45 1.91
CA GLN A 316 -16.40 21.48 0.93
C GLN A 316 -15.84 22.87 1.28
N GLU A 317 -15.76 23.21 2.57
CA GLU A 317 -15.21 24.48 3.05
C GLU A 317 -13.73 24.71 2.70
N LYS A 318 -13.00 23.63 2.42
CA LYS A 318 -11.58 23.63 2.02
C LYS A 318 -11.36 24.14 0.59
N PHE A 319 -12.43 24.31 -0.17
CA PHE A 319 -12.43 24.76 -1.56
C PHE A 319 -12.93 26.22 -1.69
N PRO A 320 -12.52 26.92 -2.76
CA PRO A 320 -12.98 28.28 -3.05
C PRO A 320 -14.50 28.39 -3.09
N ALA A 321 -15.06 29.45 -2.50
CA ALA A 321 -16.52 29.61 -2.33
C ALA A 321 -17.32 29.50 -3.64
N ASP A 322 -16.74 29.96 -4.77
CA ASP A 322 -17.32 29.91 -6.11
C ASP A 322 -17.22 28.54 -6.79
N ARG A 323 -16.50 27.58 -6.19
CA ARG A 323 -16.27 26.22 -6.72
C ARG A 323 -16.56 25.12 -5.70
N ARG A 324 -17.24 25.43 -4.60
CA ARG A 324 -17.69 24.43 -3.63
C ARG A 324 -18.79 23.58 -4.26
N THR A 325 -18.67 22.28 -4.08
CA THR A 325 -19.65 21.28 -4.52
C THR A 325 -19.55 20.08 -3.58
N GLY A 326 -20.65 19.35 -3.41
CA GLY A 326 -20.62 18.07 -2.73
C GLY A 326 -19.96 16.98 -3.57
N GLU A 327 -19.94 17.12 -4.90
CA GLU A 327 -19.49 16.07 -5.82
C GLU A 327 -17.99 15.75 -5.66
N THR A 328 -17.69 14.57 -5.12
CA THR A 328 -16.31 14.10 -4.86
C THR A 328 -15.44 14.20 -6.12
N ALA A 329 -15.93 13.77 -7.29
CA ALA A 329 -15.18 13.78 -8.54
C ALA A 329 -14.70 15.20 -8.96
N LEU A 330 -15.55 16.22 -8.80
CA LEU A 330 -15.20 17.61 -9.11
C LEU A 330 -14.22 18.20 -8.11
N LEU A 331 -14.31 17.81 -6.83
CA LEU A 331 -13.36 18.22 -5.80
C LEU A 331 -11.96 17.62 -6.08
N PHE A 332 -11.89 16.35 -6.47
CA PHE A 332 -10.63 15.74 -6.91
C PHE A 332 -10.03 16.45 -8.12
N LEU A 333 -10.84 16.84 -9.10
CA LEU A 333 -10.36 17.62 -10.25
C LEU A 333 -9.70 18.93 -9.82
N GLN A 334 -10.28 19.64 -8.85
CA GLN A 334 -9.69 20.87 -8.29
C GLN A 334 -8.36 20.59 -7.58
N VAL A 335 -8.26 19.51 -6.80
CA VAL A 335 -7.00 19.10 -6.13
C VAL A 335 -5.93 18.76 -7.17
N ILE A 336 -6.26 18.00 -8.22
CA ILE A 336 -5.36 17.63 -9.31
C ILE A 336 -4.81 18.89 -9.98
N MET A 337 -5.69 19.82 -10.40
CA MET A 337 -5.28 21.09 -11.01
C MET A 337 -4.37 21.91 -10.10
N ARG A 338 -4.63 21.92 -8.78
CA ARG A 338 -3.83 22.67 -7.82
C ARG A 338 -2.45 22.04 -7.58
N ARG A 339 -2.38 20.71 -7.57
CA ARG A 339 -1.18 19.90 -7.33
C ARG A 339 -0.29 19.76 -8.57
N LEU A 340 -0.70 20.19 -9.75
CA LEU A 340 0.20 20.21 -10.93
C LEU A 340 1.26 21.30 -10.83
N ARG A 341 2.50 20.97 -11.20
CA ARG A 341 3.59 21.95 -11.28
C ARG A 341 3.22 23.09 -12.23
N ARG A 342 3.48 24.33 -11.83
CA ARG A 342 3.23 25.51 -12.67
C ARG A 342 4.31 25.66 -13.73
N THR A 343 3.92 26.22 -14.85
CA THR A 343 4.87 26.76 -15.83
C THR A 343 5.56 27.99 -15.23
N LEU A 344 6.86 27.90 -14.93
CA LEU A 344 7.67 28.98 -14.36
C LEU A 344 9.01 29.04 -15.09
N GLY A 345 9.46 30.26 -15.45
CA GLY A 345 10.79 30.48 -16.03
C GLY A 345 11.07 29.73 -17.33
N GLY A 346 10.05 29.50 -18.17
CA GLY A 346 10.19 28.80 -19.45
C GLY A 346 10.23 27.26 -19.36
N LYS A 347 10.15 26.67 -18.16
CA LYS A 347 9.99 25.22 -17.99
C LYS A 347 8.54 24.80 -18.23
N PRO A 348 8.28 23.69 -18.92
CA PRO A 348 6.93 23.16 -19.09
C PRO A 348 6.29 22.88 -17.73
N GLY A 349 4.98 23.13 -17.62
CA GLY A 349 4.19 22.78 -16.44
C GLY A 349 4.02 21.26 -16.28
N GLY A 350 3.42 20.86 -15.17
CA GLY A 350 3.06 19.46 -14.93
C GLY A 350 1.95 18.99 -15.86
N ARG A 351 1.82 17.67 -15.99
CA ARG A 351 0.82 16.99 -16.83
C ARG A 351 0.02 15.96 -16.04
N ALA A 352 -1.24 15.75 -16.42
CA ALA A 352 -2.12 14.80 -15.75
C ALA A 352 -2.82 13.86 -16.72
N GLY A 353 -2.96 12.59 -16.33
CA GLY A 353 -3.88 11.62 -16.92
C GLY A 353 -4.91 11.22 -15.87
N VAL A 354 -6.18 11.55 -16.13
CA VAL A 354 -7.27 11.40 -15.17
C VAL A 354 -8.38 10.57 -15.80
N VAL A 355 -8.80 9.50 -15.12
CA VAL A 355 -10.02 8.79 -15.48
C VAL A 355 -11.21 9.54 -14.88
N ALA A 356 -12.20 9.87 -15.70
CA ALA A 356 -13.37 10.63 -15.27
C ALA A 356 -14.66 10.01 -15.85
N PRO A 357 -15.79 10.08 -15.14
CA PRO A 357 -17.07 9.68 -15.67
C PRO A 357 -17.50 10.60 -16.83
N PRO A 358 -18.36 10.13 -17.75
CA PRO A 358 -18.85 10.95 -18.84
C PRO A 358 -19.65 12.16 -18.32
N PRO A 359 -19.59 13.31 -19.01
CA PRO A 359 -20.34 14.49 -18.61
C PRO A 359 -21.84 14.19 -18.54
N GLY A 360 -22.47 14.43 -17.38
CA GLY A 360 -23.91 14.27 -17.19
C GLY A 360 -24.40 12.90 -16.70
N ALA A 361 -23.51 11.96 -16.40
CA ALA A 361 -23.86 10.69 -15.74
C ALA A 361 -24.07 10.80 -14.21
N HIS A 362 -24.10 12.02 -13.67
CA HIS A 362 -24.24 12.26 -12.23
C HIS A 362 -25.71 12.24 -11.78
N PRO A 363 -26.06 11.55 -10.69
CA PRO A 363 -27.40 11.53 -10.14
C PRO A 363 -27.69 12.79 -9.32
N ALA A 364 -27.62 13.98 -9.92
CA ALA A 364 -27.99 15.23 -9.25
C ALA A 364 -28.31 16.36 -10.24
N ARG A 365 -29.35 16.17 -11.06
CA ARG A 365 -30.22 17.31 -11.40
C ARG A 365 -31.66 16.86 -11.19
N PRO A 366 -32.42 17.44 -10.25
CA PRO A 366 -33.86 17.29 -10.32
C PRO A 366 -34.28 17.81 -11.70
N ARG A 367 -34.90 16.94 -12.50
CA ARG A 367 -35.57 17.35 -13.73
C ARG A 367 -36.53 18.48 -13.32
N VAL A 368 -36.23 19.70 -13.72
CA VAL A 368 -37.21 20.79 -13.70
C VAL A 368 -38.36 20.29 -14.58
N LEU A 369 -39.48 19.94 -13.95
CA LEU A 369 -40.70 19.59 -14.67
C LEU A 369 -41.08 20.80 -15.54
N PRO A 370 -41.19 20.63 -16.87
CA PRO A 370 -41.63 21.72 -17.71
C PRO A 370 -43.14 21.88 -17.52
N GLY A 371 -43.56 23.00 -16.94
CA GLY A 371 -44.93 23.49 -17.12
C GLY A 371 -45.66 23.86 -15.85
N LEU A 372 -45.43 25.09 -15.39
CA LEU A 372 -46.51 25.94 -14.90
C LEU A 372 -46.26 27.34 -15.50
N ARG A 373 -46.96 27.65 -16.59
CA ARG A 373 -47.12 29.04 -17.05
C ARG A 373 -48.13 29.73 -16.14
N PRO A 374 -47.93 31.01 -15.79
CA PRO A 374 -48.87 31.75 -14.97
C PRO A 374 -50.15 32.04 -15.76
N ARG A 375 -51.30 31.93 -15.08
CA ARG A 375 -52.47 32.77 -15.33
C ARG A 375 -52.69 33.62 -14.10
#